data_AF-A0A957JH60-F1
#
_entry.id   AF-A0A957JH60-F1
#
_cell.length_a   1.000
_cell.length_b   1.000
_cell.length_c   1.000
_cell.angle_alpha   90.00
_cell.angle_beta   90.00
_cell.angle_gamma   90.00
#
_symmetry.space_group_name_H-M   'P 1'
#
loop_
_entity.id
_entity.type
_entity.pdbx_description
1 polymer ?
#
loop_
_entity_poly.entity_id
_entity_poly.type
_entity_poly.pdbx_seq_one_letter_code
_entity_poly.pdbx_strand_id
1 'polypeptide(L)' 'MQIAYQNLVQPLVERAEAEPHFPSLVFVDTAGTGHTITAAELHDNAARWAALLQAHGVQPGRVVMINLSHSL' A
#
# COMPACT_ATOMS: atom_id res chain seq x y z
N MET A 1 18.82 -15.08 8.26
CA MET A 1 17.97 -15.69 7.22
C MET A 1 17.46 -14.56 6.33
N GLN A 2 17.95 -14.45 5.10
CA GLN A 2 17.51 -13.40 4.17
C GLN A 2 16.28 -13.92 3.45
N ILE A 3 15.10 -13.35 3.75
CA ILE A 3 13.87 -13.70 3.04
C ILE A 3 13.95 -13.02 1.66
N ALA A 4 14.01 -13.83 0.61
CA ALA A 4 14.02 -13.33 -0.77
C ALA A 4 12.57 -13.10 -1.23
N TYR A 5 12.14 -11.84 -1.24
CA TYR A 5 10.85 -11.46 -1.81
C TYR A 5 10.95 -11.32 -3.33
N GLN A 6 9.93 -11.77 -4.05
CA GLN A 6 9.84 -11.66 -5.51
C GLN A 6 9.57 -10.22 -5.96
N ASN A 7 8.95 -9.40 -5.10
CA ASN A 7 8.69 -7.98 -5.33
C ASN A 7 8.51 -7.24 -4.00
N LEU A 8 8.48 -5.91 -4.05
CA LEU A 8 8.35 -5.04 -2.88
C LEU A 8 7.00 -5.13 -2.17
N VAL A 9 5.97 -5.66 -2.83
CA VAL A 9 4.60 -5.71 -2.32
C VAL A 9 4.33 -7.01 -1.56
N GLN A 10 5.09 -8.08 -1.84
CA GLN A 10 4.90 -9.39 -1.21
C GLN A 10 4.84 -9.35 0.34
N PRO A 11 5.72 -8.63 1.07
CA PRO A 11 5.64 -8.56 2.53
C PRO A 11 4.35 -7.90 3.04
N LEU A 12 3.76 -6.99 2.26
CA LEU A 12 2.50 -6.30 2.60
C LEU A 12 1.31 -7.25 2.46
N VAL A 13 1.31 -8.09 1.42
CA VAL A 13 0.29 -9.12 1.20
C VAL A 13 0.36 -10.16 2.32
N GLU A 14 1.56 -10.69 2.60
CA GLU A 14 1.76 -11.69 3.65
C GLU A 14 1.33 -11.16 5.03
N ARG A 15 1.59 -9.87 5.33
CA ARG A 15 1.12 -9.24 6.57
C ARG A 15 -0.40 -9.14 6.64
N ALA A 16 -1.06 -8.75 5.55
CA ALA A 16 -2.52 -8.61 5.52
C ALA A 16 -3.22 -9.95 5.74
N GLU A 17 -2.63 -11.06 5.27
CA GLU A 17 -3.14 -12.41 5.48
C GLU A 17 -2.87 -12.93 6.90
N ALA A 18 -1.63 -12.78 7.39
CA ALA A 18 -1.23 -13.33 8.69
C ALA A 18 -1.77 -12.51 9.88
N GLU A 19 -1.77 -11.19 9.75
CA GLU A 19 -2.09 -10.24 10.82
C GLU A 19 -2.92 -9.07 10.29
N PRO A 20 -4.18 -9.29 9.86
CA PRO A 20 -4.99 -8.29 9.15
C PRO A 20 -5.18 -6.98 9.93
N HIS A 21 -5.26 -7.05 11.26
CA HIS A 21 -5.45 -5.90 12.15
C HIS A 21 -4.14 -5.20 12.56
N PHE A 22 -2.97 -5.64 12.04
CA PHE A 22 -1.68 -5.04 12.39
C PHE A 22 -1.61 -3.58 11.93
N PRO A 23 -1.25 -2.61 12.79
CA PRO A 23 -1.15 -1.21 12.41
C PRO A 23 0.02 -0.99 11.46
N SER A 24 -0.28 -0.78 10.18
CA SER A 24 0.72 -0.72 9.09
C SER A 24 1.10 0.72 8.71
N LEU A 25 0.20 1.68 8.94
CA LEU A 25 0.47 3.10 8.79
C LEU A 25 -0.19 3.85 9.94
N VAL A 26 0.57 4.73 10.60
CA VAL A 26 0.04 5.67 11.59
C VAL A 26 0.42 7.07 11.14
N PHE A 27 -0.55 7.96 11.04
CA PHE A 27 -0.34 9.33 10.59
C PHE A 27 -1.27 10.29 11.33
N VAL A 28 -0.96 11.58 11.25
CA VAL A 28 -1.79 12.66 11.77
C VAL A 28 -2.20 13.49 10.57
N ASP A 29 -3.51 13.76 10.44
CA ASP A 29 -4.02 14.59 9.35
C ASP A 29 -3.80 16.08 9.62
N THR A 30 -4.12 16.91 8.62
CA THR A 30 -4.01 18.38 8.72
C THR A 30 -4.90 19.02 9.80
N ALA A 31 -5.92 18.32 10.29
CA ALA A 31 -6.77 18.75 11.41
C ALA A 31 -6.20 18.33 12.77
N GLY A 32 -5.07 17.60 12.80
CA GLY A 32 -4.45 17.09 14.01
C GLY A 32 -5.04 15.77 14.52
N THR A 33 -5.88 15.10 13.73
CA THR A 33 -6.50 13.82 14.10
C THR A 33 -5.55 12.67 13.76
N GLY A 34 -5.30 11.79 14.74
CA GLY A 34 -4.52 10.57 14.52
C GLY A 34 -5.33 9.50 13.80
N HIS A 35 -4.72 8.89 12.78
CA HIS A 35 -5.29 7.81 11.99
C HIS A 35 -4.38 6.60 12.02
N THR A 36 -4.98 5.41 11.99
CA THR A 36 -4.26 4.13 11.84
C THR A 36 -4.89 3.37 10.68
N ILE A 37 -4.05 2.89 9.78
CA ILE A 37 -4.43 1.97 8.70
C ILE A 37 -3.86 0.60 9.04
N THR A 38 -4.74 -0.39 9.07
CA THR A 38 -4.39 -1.79 9.30
C THR A 38 -3.75 -2.43 8.06
N ALA A 39 -3.13 -3.60 8.22
CA ALA A 39 -2.53 -4.34 7.12
C ALA A 39 -3.56 -4.71 6.04
N ALA A 40 -4.76 -5.14 6.45
CA ALA A 40 -5.86 -5.43 5.55
C ALA A 40 -6.31 -4.19 4.76
N GLU A 41 -6.54 -3.06 5.43
CA GLU A 41 -6.97 -1.82 4.77
C GLU A 41 -5.91 -1.28 3.78
N LEU A 42 -4.63 -1.39 4.15
CA LEU A 42 -3.53 -0.99 3.28
C LEU A 42 -3.47 -1.87 2.03
N HIS A 43 -3.58 -3.20 2.19
CA HIS A 43 -3.61 -4.15 1.08
C HIS A 43 -4.79 -3.90 0.15
N ASP A 44 -6.01 -3.76 0.70
CA ASP A 44 -7.22 -3.51 -0.07
C ASP A 44 -7.12 -2.20 -0.86
N ASN A 45 -6.55 -1.15 -0.26
CA ASN A 45 -6.35 0.12 -0.93
C ASN A 45 -5.34 0.01 -2.08
N ALA A 46 -4.21 -0.67 -1.85
CA ALA A 46 -3.21 -0.91 -2.89
C ALA A 46 -3.77 -1.76 -4.05
N ALA A 47 -4.57 -2.80 -3.74
CA ALA A 47 -5.23 -3.64 -4.73
C ALA A 47 -6.21 -2.86 -5.61
N ARG A 48 -6.99 -1.93 -5.03
CA ARG A 48 -7.88 -1.04 -5.79
C ARG A 48 -7.09 -0.16 -6.77
N TRP A 49 -6.00 0.45 -6.32
CA TRP A 49 -5.13 1.24 -7.21
C TRP A 49 -4.49 0.39 -8.32
N ALA A 50 -4.02 -0.82 -7.99
CA ALA A 50 -3.47 -1.74 -8.97
C ALA A 50 -4.49 -2.10 -10.05
N ALA A 51 -5.74 -2.39 -9.67
CA ALA A 51 -6.83 -2.66 -10.61
C ALA A 51 -7.13 -1.46 -11.52
N LEU A 52 -7.14 -0.24 -10.97
CA LEU A 52 -7.34 0.98 -11.75
C LEU A 52 -6.20 1.21 -12.76
N LEU A 53 -4.95 1.07 -12.34
CA LEU A 53 -3.78 1.22 -13.21
C LEU A 53 -3.82 0.20 -14.36
N GLN A 54 -4.18 -1.06 -14.06
CA GLN A 54 -4.37 -2.10 -15.06
C GLN A 54 -5.50 -1.74 -16.04
N ALA A 55 -6.63 -1.23 -15.56
CA ALA A 55 -7.74 -0.78 -16.39
C ALA A 55 -7.34 0.38 -17.33
N HIS A 56 -6.38 1.21 -16.93
CA HIS A 56 -5.77 2.25 -17.76
C HIS A 56 -4.62 1.77 -18.66
N GLY A 57 -4.39 0.45 -18.76
CA GLY A 57 -3.40 -0.14 -19.65
C GLY A 57 -1.96 -0.07 -19.14
N VAL A 58 -1.75 0.18 -17.85
CA VAL A 58 -0.42 0.07 -17.25
C VAL A 58 0.02 -1.40 -17.25
N GLN A 59 1.26 -1.64 -17.66
CA GLN A 59 1.87 -2.97 -17.80
C GLN A 59 3.21 -3.01 -17.06
N PRO A 60 3.74 -4.20 -16.73
CA PRO A 60 5.07 -4.34 -16.17
C PRO A 60 6.13 -3.58 -16.99
N GLY A 61 7.03 -2.87 -16.31
CA GLY A 61 8.07 -2.04 -16.94
C GLY A 61 7.61 -0.66 -17.41
N ARG A 62 6.32 -0.32 -17.30
CA ARG A 62 5.82 1.04 -17.58
C ARG A 62 6.08 1.96 -16.39
N VAL A 63 6.50 3.18 -16.70
CA VAL A 63 6.69 4.25 -15.70
C VAL A 63 5.34 4.84 -15.33
N VAL A 64 5.10 4.95 -14.02
CA VAL A 64 3.95 5.65 -13.44
C VAL A 64 4.49 6.87 -12.69
N MET A 65 4.03 8.07 -13.07
CA MET A 65 4.39 9.30 -12.36
C MET A 65 3.41 9.52 -11.21
N ILE A 66 3.95 9.65 -10.01
CA ILE A 66 3.20 9.92 -8.79
C ILE A 66 3.49 11.37 -8.39
N ASN A 67 2.50 12.25 -8.52
CA ASN A 67 2.58 13.61 -7.99
C ASN A 67 1.83 13.68 -6.66
N LEU A 68 2.56 13.54 -5.58
CA LEU A 68 2.04 13.67 -4.22
C LEU A 68 2.63 14.93 -3.62
N SER A 69 1.76 15.83 -3.16
CA SER A 69 2.16 16.74 -2.08
C SER A 69 2.50 15.89 -0.86
N HIS A 70 3.40 16.37 0.01
CA HIS A 70 3.66 15.66 1.26
C HIS A 70 2.34 15.48 2.00
N SER A 71 1.78 14.28 1.94
CA SER A 71 0.50 13.97 2.55
C SER A 71 0.79 13.70 4.02
N LEU A 72 0.73 14.79 4.79
CA LEU A 72 0.50 14.86 6.23
C LEU A 72 -0.69 15.80 6.43
#